data_AF-A0A843LF96-F1
#
_entry.id   AF-A0A843LF96-F1
#
_cell.length_a   1.000
_cell.length_b   1.000
_cell.length_c   1.000
_cell.angle_alpha   90.00
_cell.angle_beta   90.00
_cell.angle_gamma   90.00
#
_symmetry.space_group_name_H-M   'P 1'
#
loop_
_entity.id
_entity.type
_entity.pdbx_description
1 polymer ?
#
loop_
_entity_poly.entity_id
_entity_poly.type
_entity_poly.pdbx_seq_one_letter_code
_entity_poly.pdbx_strand_id
1 'polypeptide(L)'
;VRVKEVLGVAADEVQGEAAHALEAAGFVHLEGMWARGGVPRQYEREELLRYAMRRQGLLPRPAYPNVIEGVKRTGGFRGDPAAFARCRVKVPLKRMVEQGLLYVVTGLPEHMMYTSMQHASLYRDAKARELSEDAQAMVRMLERNLPMPRRAFFERSVLGPGRTQDALRELVRATVVAYGRNNRITLVPSSGLDAREARLELLRLLFRNFGTFTAENLSRYLRGEVPMRELRSLLAQLTEEGFLAKGFLERGSDAVHWALKEDLDGIGRKDADRELVLYQFDNMAHYLYDEIRERCGGMGSLVMRGPHIIGCFRSKHSGRDLTIIDLQGGREAKEVVKGFVSELGWTVREKTSKEIPDWEIQEFLGKVMGREG
;
A
#
# COMPACT_ATOMS: atom_id res chain seq x y z
N VAL A 1 12.83 -1.01 -26.80
CA VAL A 1 12.05 -0.42 -27.93
C VAL A 1 10.90 -1.37 -28.23
N ARG A 2 9.71 -0.87 -28.58
CA ARG A 2 8.58 -1.72 -29.00
C ARG A 2 8.08 -1.31 -30.38
N VAL A 3 7.56 -2.28 -31.12
CA VAL A 3 6.96 -2.11 -32.45
C VAL A 3 5.64 -2.86 -32.47
N LYS A 4 4.55 -2.18 -32.81
CA LYS A 4 3.19 -2.75 -32.85
C LYS A 4 2.67 -3.02 -34.26
N GLU A 5 3.32 -2.39 -35.23
CA GLU A 5 2.95 -2.48 -36.63
C GLU A 5 4.22 -2.37 -37.47
N VAL A 6 4.30 -3.17 -38.53
CA VAL A 6 5.42 -3.18 -39.47
C VAL A 6 4.81 -3.11 -40.86
N LEU A 7 5.06 -2.01 -41.58
CA LEU A 7 4.57 -1.80 -42.94
C LEU A 7 3.04 -1.96 -43.09
N GLY A 8 2.25 -1.48 -42.12
CA GLY A 8 0.79 -1.59 -42.15
C GLY A 8 0.24 -2.92 -41.62
N VAL A 9 1.11 -3.87 -41.25
CA VAL A 9 0.74 -5.19 -40.73
C VAL A 9 0.87 -5.21 -39.21
N ALA A 10 -0.16 -5.69 -38.52
CA ALA A 10 -0.15 -5.81 -37.06
C ALA A 10 0.98 -6.74 -36.60
N ALA A 11 1.61 -6.47 -35.44
CA ALA A 11 2.79 -7.20 -34.96
C ALA A 11 2.63 -8.74 -34.97
N ASP A 12 1.46 -9.25 -34.59
CA ASP A 12 1.16 -10.69 -34.54
C ASP A 12 1.02 -11.34 -35.93
N GLU A 13 0.80 -10.53 -36.96
CA GLU A 13 0.65 -10.97 -38.36
C GLU A 13 1.94 -10.81 -39.16
N VAL A 14 3.00 -10.24 -38.57
CA VAL A 14 4.30 -10.06 -39.24
C VAL A 14 4.99 -11.42 -39.40
N GLN A 15 5.18 -11.85 -40.65
CA GLN A 15 5.81 -13.11 -41.01
C GLN A 15 6.89 -12.91 -42.10
N GLY A 16 7.64 -13.98 -42.42
CA GLY A 16 8.61 -13.99 -43.52
C GLY A 16 9.82 -13.08 -43.30
N GLU A 17 10.28 -12.40 -44.36
CA GLU A 17 11.50 -11.58 -44.33
C GLU A 17 11.46 -10.46 -43.27
N ALA A 18 10.28 -9.86 -43.05
CA ALA A 18 10.13 -8.80 -42.05
C ALA A 18 10.31 -9.31 -40.62
N ALA A 19 9.78 -10.51 -40.31
CA ALA A 19 9.98 -11.15 -39.00
C ALA A 19 11.45 -11.52 -38.80
N HIS A 20 12.09 -12.13 -39.80
CA HIS A 20 13.51 -12.48 -39.72
C HIS A 20 14.42 -11.26 -39.55
N ALA A 21 14.10 -10.14 -40.20
CA ALA A 21 14.85 -8.88 -40.02
C ALA A 21 14.73 -8.35 -38.59
N LEU A 22 13.55 -8.46 -37.96
CA LEU A 22 13.34 -8.06 -36.57
C LEU A 22 14.10 -8.95 -35.60
N GLU A 23 14.04 -10.27 -35.78
CA GLU A 23 14.80 -11.24 -34.99
C GLU A 23 16.31 -11.00 -35.10
N ALA A 24 16.81 -10.80 -36.33
CA ALA A 24 18.21 -10.47 -36.59
C ALA A 24 18.64 -9.13 -35.94
N ALA A 25 17.70 -8.18 -35.80
CA ALA A 25 17.91 -6.93 -35.08
C ALA A 25 17.78 -7.05 -33.55
N GLY A 26 17.55 -8.27 -33.03
CA GLY A 26 17.45 -8.58 -31.60
C GLY A 26 16.08 -8.30 -30.99
N PHE A 27 15.03 -8.17 -31.81
CA PHE A 27 13.66 -8.13 -31.30
C PHE A 27 13.15 -9.54 -30.99
N VAL A 28 12.30 -9.62 -29.98
CA VAL A 28 11.54 -10.82 -29.63
C VAL A 28 10.07 -10.53 -29.82
N HIS A 29 9.35 -11.48 -30.42
CA HIS A 29 7.91 -11.42 -30.55
C HIS A 29 7.23 -11.65 -29.20
N LEU A 30 6.37 -10.72 -28.81
CA LEU A 30 5.46 -10.78 -27.68
C LEU A 30 4.04 -10.59 -28.24
N GLU A 31 3.02 -11.06 -27.52
CA GLU A 31 1.62 -10.88 -27.92
C GLU A 31 1.31 -9.38 -28.12
N GLY A 32 0.92 -9.02 -29.34
CA GLY A 32 0.60 -7.66 -29.76
C GLY A 32 1.79 -6.75 -30.03
N MET A 33 3.05 -7.22 -29.92
CA MET A 33 4.23 -6.38 -30.19
C MET A 33 5.55 -7.14 -30.39
N TRP A 34 6.45 -6.55 -31.17
CA TRP A 34 7.87 -6.89 -31.16
C TRP A 34 8.62 -6.00 -30.17
N ALA A 35 9.43 -6.59 -29.28
CA ALA A 35 10.19 -5.86 -28.27
C ALA A 35 11.69 -6.14 -28.37
N ARG A 36 12.50 -5.08 -28.34
CA ARG A 36 13.97 -5.18 -28.25
C ARG A 36 14.46 -4.70 -26.89
N GLY A 37 15.18 -5.60 -26.21
CA GLY A 37 15.69 -5.44 -24.87
C GLY A 37 14.62 -5.66 -23.78
N GLY A 38 15.05 -6.11 -22.61
CA GLY A 38 14.16 -6.44 -21.50
C GLY A 38 13.82 -7.93 -21.43
N VAL A 39 12.79 -8.26 -20.64
CA VAL A 39 12.34 -9.65 -20.42
C VAL A 39 11.57 -10.16 -21.64
N PRO A 40 11.97 -11.28 -22.27
CA PRO A 40 11.34 -11.83 -23.47
C PRO A 40 10.15 -12.75 -23.13
N ARG A 41 9.33 -12.38 -22.15
CA ARG A 41 8.20 -13.19 -21.66
C ARG A 41 7.07 -12.30 -21.19
N GLN A 42 5.84 -12.78 -21.40
CA GLN A 42 4.60 -12.20 -20.88
C GLN A 42 3.87 -13.22 -20.02
N TYR A 43 3.07 -12.69 -19.10
CA TYR A 43 2.29 -13.41 -18.11
C TYR A 43 0.84 -12.91 -18.16
N GLU A 44 -0.08 -13.77 -17.75
CA GLU A 44 -1.45 -13.35 -17.50
C GLU A 44 -1.49 -12.39 -16.31
N ARG A 45 -2.43 -11.44 -16.32
CA ARG A 45 -2.61 -10.49 -15.21
C ARG A 45 -2.78 -11.19 -13.86
N GLU A 46 -3.47 -12.34 -13.86
CA GLU A 46 -3.67 -13.16 -12.66
C GLU A 46 -2.38 -13.77 -12.12
N GLU A 47 -1.43 -14.12 -12.99
CA GLU A 47 -0.12 -14.64 -12.58
C GLU A 47 0.73 -13.54 -11.92
N LEU A 48 0.74 -12.33 -12.49
CA LEU A 48 1.42 -11.18 -11.89
C LEU A 48 0.82 -10.81 -10.53
N LEU A 49 -0.51 -10.84 -10.41
CA LEU A 49 -1.18 -10.59 -9.15
C LEU A 49 -0.89 -11.70 -8.13
N ARG A 50 -0.94 -12.97 -8.53
CA ARG A 50 -0.59 -14.10 -7.67
C ARG A 50 0.85 -13.98 -7.17
N TYR A 51 1.77 -13.59 -8.05
CA TYR A 51 3.15 -13.32 -7.69
C TYR A 51 3.26 -12.21 -6.63
N ALA A 52 2.59 -11.08 -6.82
CA ALA A 52 2.59 -9.98 -5.85
C ALA A 52 1.99 -10.41 -4.51
N MET A 53 0.89 -11.17 -4.53
CA MET A 53 0.26 -11.71 -3.32
C MET A 53 1.16 -12.70 -2.57
N ARG A 54 1.92 -13.55 -3.29
CA ARG A 54 2.93 -14.43 -2.69
C ARG A 54 4.01 -13.61 -1.99
N ARG A 55 4.61 -12.62 -2.65
CA ARG A 55 5.65 -11.76 -2.05
C ARG A 55 5.12 -10.97 -0.84
N GLN A 56 3.85 -10.60 -0.87
CA GLN A 56 3.16 -9.97 0.26
C GLN A 56 2.87 -10.91 1.43
N GLY A 57 3.13 -12.21 1.30
CA GLY A 57 2.87 -13.20 2.33
C GLY A 57 1.38 -13.53 2.51
N LEU A 58 0.59 -13.35 1.45
CA LEU A 58 -0.85 -13.61 1.44
C LEU A 58 -1.20 -15.02 0.96
N LEU A 59 -0.31 -15.69 0.21
CA LEU A 59 -0.53 -17.02 -0.36
C LEU A 59 0.59 -18.01 -0.04
N PRO A 60 0.30 -19.31 0.17
CA PRO A 60 -1.01 -19.91 0.51
C PRO A 60 -1.32 -19.84 2.01
N ARG A 61 -0.29 -19.61 2.84
CA ARG A 61 -0.37 -19.49 4.29
C ARG A 61 0.28 -18.17 4.71
N PRO A 62 -0.02 -17.64 5.92
CA PRO A 62 0.70 -16.49 6.44
C PRO A 62 2.20 -16.75 6.41
N ALA A 63 2.93 -15.92 5.66
CA ALA A 63 4.35 -16.17 5.39
C ALA A 63 5.25 -15.86 6.60
N TYR A 64 4.80 -14.98 7.51
CA TYR A 64 5.66 -14.47 8.59
C TYR A 64 5.37 -15.17 9.92
N PRO A 65 6.40 -15.60 10.66
CA PRO A 65 6.20 -16.29 11.94
C PRO A 65 5.54 -15.39 12.99
N ASN A 66 5.83 -14.10 12.98
CA ASN A 66 5.28 -13.13 13.93
C ASN A 66 5.26 -11.71 13.31
N VAL A 67 4.64 -10.77 14.03
CA VAL A 67 4.49 -9.37 13.59
C VAL A 67 5.83 -8.66 13.38
N ILE A 68 6.85 -8.93 14.18
CA ILE A 68 8.16 -8.28 14.05
C ILE A 68 8.84 -8.67 12.74
N GLU A 69 8.84 -9.98 12.42
CA GLU A 69 9.34 -10.45 11.12
C GLU A 69 8.49 -9.94 9.96
N GLY A 70 7.17 -9.82 10.14
CA GLY A 70 6.29 -9.18 9.18
C GLY A 70 6.69 -7.73 8.91
N VAL A 71 6.87 -6.91 9.94
CA VAL A 71 7.31 -5.51 9.83
C VAL A 71 8.69 -5.41 9.18
N LYS A 72 9.64 -6.29 9.55
CA LYS A 72 10.98 -6.31 8.93
C LYS A 72 10.92 -6.55 7.43
N ARG A 73 10.00 -7.40 6.97
CA ARG A 73 9.82 -7.72 5.56
C ARG A 73 9.06 -6.61 4.84
N THR A 74 7.90 -6.20 5.36
CA THR A 74 6.98 -5.30 4.66
C THR A 74 7.27 -3.81 4.83
N GLY A 75 8.16 -3.45 5.76
CA GLY A 75 8.36 -2.07 6.21
C GLY A 75 7.33 -1.59 7.24
N GLY A 76 6.28 -2.38 7.50
CA GLY A 76 5.29 -2.13 8.54
C GLY A 76 3.85 -2.41 8.10
N PHE A 77 2.92 -2.16 9.01
CA PHE A 77 1.50 -2.44 8.81
C PHE A 77 0.64 -1.23 9.18
N ARG A 78 -0.42 -0.98 8.42
CA ARG A 78 -1.38 0.09 8.70
C ARG A 78 -2.36 -0.22 9.84
N GLY A 79 -2.54 -1.51 10.16
CA GLY A 79 -3.44 -1.96 11.21
C GLY A 79 -3.43 -3.48 11.38
N ASP A 80 -4.10 -3.96 12.42
CA ASP A 80 -4.19 -5.39 12.77
C ASP A 80 -4.69 -6.26 11.60
N PRO A 81 -5.68 -5.85 10.78
CA PRO A 81 -6.09 -6.64 9.61
C PRO A 81 -4.94 -6.97 8.65
N ALA A 82 -4.08 -5.99 8.36
CA ALA A 82 -2.96 -6.19 7.45
C ALA A 82 -1.89 -7.12 8.04
N ALA A 83 -1.63 -6.99 9.35
CA ALA A 83 -0.68 -7.83 10.06
C ALA A 83 -1.18 -9.27 10.17
N PHE A 84 -2.45 -9.47 10.55
CA PHE A 84 -3.03 -10.79 10.81
C PHE A 84 -3.23 -11.60 9.53
N ALA A 85 -3.46 -10.93 8.39
CA ALA A 85 -3.46 -11.57 7.08
C ALA A 85 -2.11 -12.26 6.76
N ARG A 86 -0.99 -11.74 7.29
CA ARG A 86 0.38 -12.15 6.91
C ARG A 86 1.16 -12.86 8.01
N CYS A 87 0.77 -12.71 9.27
CA CYS A 87 1.52 -13.22 10.43
C CYS A 87 0.81 -14.41 11.09
N ARG A 88 1.58 -15.47 11.39
CA ARG A 88 1.09 -16.66 12.10
C ARG A 88 0.73 -16.33 13.56
N VAL A 89 1.64 -15.69 14.28
CA VAL A 89 1.37 -15.20 15.64
C VAL A 89 0.75 -13.81 15.56
N LYS A 90 -0.52 -13.73 15.93
CA LYS A 90 -1.35 -12.52 15.85
C LYS A 90 -1.35 -11.79 17.19
N VAL A 91 -0.66 -10.66 17.23
CA VAL A 91 -0.61 -9.78 18.40
C VAL A 91 -1.01 -8.38 17.93
N PRO A 92 -1.98 -7.71 18.60
CA PRO A 92 -2.39 -6.36 18.23
C PRO A 92 -1.21 -5.40 18.16
N LEU A 93 -1.12 -4.60 17.09
CA LEU A 93 -0.01 -3.69 16.84
C LEU A 93 0.12 -2.63 17.93
N LYS A 94 -1.00 -2.20 18.52
CA LYS A 94 -1.00 -1.31 19.69
C LYS A 94 -0.23 -1.91 20.87
N ARG A 95 -0.39 -3.21 21.12
CA ARG A 95 0.36 -3.92 22.18
C ARG A 95 1.85 -3.96 21.88
N MET A 96 2.24 -4.11 20.61
CA MET A 96 3.64 -4.04 20.20
C MET A 96 4.25 -2.65 20.47
N VAL A 97 3.47 -1.57 20.29
CA VAL A 97 3.89 -0.21 20.65
C VAL A 97 4.00 -0.01 22.16
N GLU A 98 3.03 -0.53 22.93
CA GLU A 98 3.05 -0.48 24.40
C GLU A 98 4.25 -1.22 25.00
N GLN A 99 4.70 -2.29 24.34
CA GLN A 99 5.91 -3.04 24.69
C GLN A 99 7.21 -2.37 24.20
N GLY A 100 7.13 -1.27 23.44
CA GLY A 100 8.30 -0.57 22.89
C GLY A 100 8.96 -1.28 21.70
N LEU A 101 8.28 -2.24 21.07
CA LEU A 101 8.81 -2.99 19.93
C LEU A 101 8.54 -2.31 18.59
N LEU A 102 7.45 -1.54 18.50
CA LEU A 102 7.05 -0.78 17.32
C LEU A 102 6.72 0.67 17.69
N TYR A 103 6.62 1.49 16.65
CA TYR A 103 6.26 2.90 16.72
C TYR A 103 5.18 3.20 15.71
N VAL A 104 4.36 4.21 16.01
CA VAL A 104 3.40 4.75 15.05
C VAL A 104 4.02 5.97 14.36
N VAL A 105 4.06 5.94 13.03
CA VAL A 105 4.60 7.01 12.19
C VAL A 105 3.68 7.28 11.02
N THR A 106 3.84 8.45 10.38
CA THR A 106 3.41 8.59 8.98
C THR A 106 4.51 8.03 8.10
N GLY A 107 4.30 6.87 7.47
CA GLY A 107 5.33 6.18 6.70
C GLY A 107 5.43 6.64 5.24
N LEU A 108 5.92 5.74 4.39
CA LEU A 108 5.90 5.89 2.94
C LEU A 108 5.34 4.59 2.33
N PRO A 109 4.09 4.57 1.81
CA PRO A 109 3.24 5.72 1.45
C PRO A 109 2.81 6.62 2.63
N GLU A 110 2.50 7.89 2.37
CA GLU A 110 2.16 8.89 3.41
C GLU A 110 0.79 8.59 4.06
N HIS A 111 0.78 7.61 4.97
CA HIS A 111 -0.32 7.25 5.86
C HIS A 111 0.23 6.80 7.21
N MET A 112 -0.63 6.73 8.22
CA MET A 112 -0.25 6.19 9.53
C MET A 112 -0.01 4.68 9.44
N MET A 113 1.10 4.22 10.04
CA MET A 113 1.46 2.82 10.11
C MET A 113 2.29 2.51 11.36
N TYR A 114 2.30 1.24 11.73
CA TYR A 114 3.10 0.65 12.78
C TYR A 114 4.37 0.06 12.17
N THR A 115 5.53 0.53 12.61
CA THR A 115 6.82 0.11 12.06
C THR A 115 7.93 0.15 13.10
N SER A 116 9.10 -0.38 12.75
CA SER A 116 10.34 -0.29 13.52
C SER A 116 11.00 1.08 13.39
N MET A 117 11.83 1.47 14.35
CA MET A 117 12.60 2.73 14.25
C MET A 117 13.54 2.76 13.02
N GLN A 118 14.10 1.61 12.63
CA GLN A 118 14.96 1.50 11.45
C GLN A 118 14.22 1.92 10.17
N HIS A 119 13.05 1.35 9.92
CA HIS A 119 12.21 1.72 8.78
C HIS A 119 11.69 3.16 8.88
N ALA A 120 11.34 3.64 10.08
CA ALA A 120 10.97 5.04 10.27
C ALA A 120 12.11 5.98 9.83
N SER A 121 13.35 5.65 10.17
CA SER A 121 14.55 6.42 9.78
C SER A 121 14.75 6.41 8.27
N LEU A 122 14.57 5.25 7.63
CA LEU A 122 14.57 5.13 6.16
C LEU A 122 13.50 6.01 5.51
N TYR A 123 12.27 6.02 6.05
CA TYR A 123 11.18 6.83 5.51
C TYR A 123 11.43 8.33 5.68
N ARG A 124 12.01 8.74 6.82
CA ARG A 124 12.42 10.12 7.07
C ARG A 124 13.38 10.60 5.97
N ASP A 125 14.45 9.84 5.74
CA ASP A 125 15.47 10.21 4.75
C ASP A 125 14.94 10.10 3.32
N ALA A 126 14.12 9.10 3.00
CA ALA A 126 13.53 8.96 1.66
C ALA A 126 12.56 10.10 1.32
N LYS A 127 11.83 10.62 2.32
CA LYS A 127 10.99 11.81 2.16
C LYS A 127 11.84 13.06 1.93
N ALA A 128 12.95 13.20 2.66
CA ALA A 128 13.89 14.32 2.57
C ALA A 128 13.19 15.69 2.58
N ARG A 129 12.15 15.85 3.42
CA ARG A 129 11.40 17.11 3.49
C ARG A 129 12.21 18.13 4.28
N GLU A 130 12.38 19.30 3.68
CA GLU A 130 12.93 20.47 4.37
C GLU A 130 11.95 20.91 5.46
N LEU A 131 12.51 21.25 6.62
CA LEU A 131 11.74 21.69 7.77
C LEU A 131 11.75 23.21 7.88
N SER A 132 10.60 23.80 8.20
CA SER A 132 10.46 25.20 8.59
C SER A 132 11.28 25.51 9.85
N GLU A 133 11.61 26.79 10.06
CA GLU A 133 12.34 27.24 11.26
C GLU A 133 11.61 26.84 12.55
N ASP A 134 10.28 26.87 12.54
CA ASP A 134 9.42 26.46 13.67
C ASP A 134 9.55 24.96 13.94
N ALA A 135 9.46 24.14 12.90
CA ALA A 135 9.67 22.69 13.03
C ALA A 135 11.08 22.37 13.51
N GLN A 136 12.11 23.05 13.00
CA GLN A 136 13.49 22.90 13.48
C GLN A 136 13.65 23.32 14.95
N ALA A 137 13.00 24.40 15.38
CA ALA A 137 12.99 24.81 16.79
C ALA A 137 12.36 23.73 17.68
N MET A 138 11.28 23.10 17.21
CA MET A 138 10.66 21.97 17.90
C MET A 138 11.57 20.74 17.94
N VAL A 139 12.33 20.43 16.89
CA VAL A 139 13.34 19.36 16.92
C VAL A 139 14.39 19.62 18.00
N ARG A 140 14.97 20.83 18.04
CA ARG A 140 15.97 21.20 19.07
C ARG A 140 15.41 21.10 20.50
N MET A 141 14.13 21.44 20.68
CA MET A 141 13.44 21.25 21.96
C MET A 141 13.30 19.76 22.31
N LEU A 142 12.88 18.94 21.34
CA LEU A 142 12.69 17.51 21.51
C LEU A 142 14.00 16.81 21.88
N GLU A 143 15.12 17.11 21.22
CA GLU A 143 16.44 16.52 21.51
C GLU A 143 16.84 16.56 22.99
N ARG A 144 16.37 17.56 23.74
CA ARG A 144 16.68 17.76 25.15
C ARG A 144 15.65 17.15 26.11
N ASN A 145 14.46 16.76 25.64
CA ASN A 145 13.30 16.51 26.49
C ASN A 145 12.55 15.19 26.20
N LEU A 146 13.01 14.38 25.24
CA LEU A 146 12.34 13.16 24.81
C LEU A 146 12.63 11.91 25.66
N PRO A 147 11.77 10.86 25.60
CA PRO A 147 10.46 10.82 24.97
C PRO A 147 9.44 11.65 25.80
N MET A 148 8.43 12.29 25.19
CA MET A 148 7.50 13.15 25.95
C MET A 148 6.03 13.04 25.53
N PRO A 149 5.05 13.21 26.45
CA PRO A 149 3.64 13.27 26.09
C PRO A 149 3.34 14.50 25.24
N ARG A 150 2.33 14.40 24.37
CA ARG A 150 1.86 15.54 23.55
C ARG A 150 1.56 16.78 24.37
N ARG A 151 0.91 16.66 25.54
CA ARG A 151 0.63 17.82 26.41
C ARG A 151 1.91 18.57 26.80
N ALA A 152 2.93 17.85 27.27
CA ALA A 152 4.20 18.44 27.66
C ALA A 152 4.95 19.06 26.47
N PHE A 153 4.77 18.53 25.25
CA PHE A 153 5.32 19.13 24.03
C PHE A 153 4.74 20.53 23.78
N PHE A 154 3.43 20.72 23.97
CA PHE A 154 2.80 22.04 23.84
C PHE A 154 3.17 22.99 24.98
N GLU A 155 3.19 22.50 26.22
CA GLU A 155 3.55 23.32 27.40
C GLU A 155 4.99 23.84 27.35
N ARG A 156 5.91 23.10 26.71
CA ARG A 156 7.33 23.47 26.59
C ARG A 156 7.67 24.20 25.31
N SER A 157 6.73 24.28 24.37
CA SER A 157 6.96 24.96 23.11
C SER A 157 7.28 26.43 23.35
N VAL A 158 8.34 26.91 22.70
CA VAL A 158 8.67 28.34 22.64
C VAL A 158 7.75 29.10 21.67
N LEU A 159 6.92 28.38 20.91
CA LEU A 159 5.99 28.92 19.94
C LEU A 159 4.58 29.01 20.53
N GLY A 160 3.75 29.87 19.95
CA GLY A 160 2.32 29.88 20.27
C GLY A 160 1.62 28.56 19.89
N PRO A 161 0.42 28.26 20.45
CA PRO A 161 -0.25 26.96 20.26
C PRO A 161 -0.51 26.58 18.80
N GLY A 162 -0.93 27.53 17.96
CA GLY A 162 -1.18 27.30 16.53
C GLY A 162 0.09 26.90 15.77
N ARG A 163 1.15 27.72 15.88
CA ARG A 163 2.46 27.46 15.27
C ARG A 163 3.07 26.14 15.75
N THR A 164 2.91 25.83 17.04
CA THR A 164 3.34 24.54 17.62
C THR A 164 2.62 23.36 16.98
N GLN A 165 1.30 23.48 16.77
CA GLN A 165 0.51 22.45 16.11
C GLN A 165 0.93 22.28 14.63
N ASP A 166 1.23 23.38 13.94
CA ASP A 166 1.67 23.36 12.54
C ASP A 166 3.04 22.70 12.40
N ALA A 167 4.00 23.10 13.23
CA ALA A 167 5.30 22.47 13.34
C ALA A 167 5.18 20.97 13.63
N LEU A 168 4.33 20.56 14.58
CA LEU A 168 4.13 19.15 14.87
C LEU A 168 3.51 18.37 13.70
N ARG A 169 2.55 18.97 12.97
CA ARG A 169 1.99 18.35 11.75
C ARG A 169 3.05 18.15 10.69
N GLU A 170 3.92 19.14 10.51
CA GLU A 170 5.06 19.08 9.60
C GLU A 170 6.04 17.95 9.97
N LEU A 171 6.46 17.90 11.24
CA LEU A 171 7.35 16.85 11.76
C LEU A 171 6.75 15.45 11.59
N VAL A 172 5.44 15.28 11.84
CA VAL A 172 4.75 14.00 11.64
C VAL A 172 4.76 13.61 10.17
N ARG A 173 4.42 14.54 9.26
CA ARG A 173 4.40 14.29 7.81
C ARG A 173 5.78 13.95 7.26
N ALA A 174 6.83 14.60 7.75
CA ALA A 174 8.22 14.34 7.40
C ALA A 174 8.82 13.09 8.08
N THR A 175 8.06 12.37 8.91
CA THR A 175 8.54 11.21 9.69
C THR A 175 9.69 11.56 10.63
N VAL A 176 9.82 12.83 11.05
CA VAL A 176 10.85 13.26 12.01
C VAL A 176 10.47 12.88 13.43
N VAL A 177 9.16 12.72 13.70
CA VAL A 177 8.65 12.21 14.97
C VAL A 177 7.86 10.93 14.81
N ALA A 178 7.90 10.12 15.86
CA ALA A 178 7.12 8.91 16.01
C ALA A 178 6.39 8.91 17.36
N TYR A 179 5.34 8.10 17.48
CA TYR A 179 4.63 7.86 18.72
C TYR A 179 4.95 6.45 19.23
N GLY A 180 5.57 6.38 20.40
CA GLY A 180 5.93 5.13 21.07
C GLY A 180 5.01 4.80 22.24
N ARG A 181 5.57 4.11 23.24
CA ARG A 181 4.88 3.72 24.47
C ARG A 181 4.15 4.90 25.11
N ASN A 182 2.91 4.66 25.57
CA ASN A 182 2.03 5.65 26.18
C ASN A 182 1.79 6.90 25.30
N ASN A 183 1.82 6.73 23.97
CA ASN A 183 1.65 7.80 22.98
C ASN A 183 2.65 8.97 23.17
N ARG A 184 3.85 8.66 23.68
CA ARG A 184 4.91 9.65 23.82
C ARG A 184 5.56 9.90 22.45
N ILE A 185 5.70 11.18 22.13
CA ILE A 185 6.47 11.67 20.99
C ILE A 185 7.93 11.28 21.22
N THR A 186 8.59 10.83 20.18
CA THR A 186 10.05 10.60 20.12
C THR A 186 10.56 11.07 18.78
N LEU A 187 11.84 11.41 18.70
CA LEU A 187 12.52 11.71 17.44
C LEU A 187 12.82 10.38 16.74
N VAL A 188 12.63 10.40 15.43
CA VAL A 188 13.12 9.38 14.51
C VAL A 188 14.51 9.83 14.07
N PRO A 189 15.58 9.08 14.31
CA PRO A 189 16.91 9.47 13.86
C PRO A 189 17.01 9.43 12.33
N SER A 190 18.07 10.00 11.77
CA SER A 190 18.42 9.71 10.36
C SER A 190 18.92 8.27 10.25
N SER A 191 18.66 7.63 9.12
CA SER A 191 19.26 6.34 8.76
C SER A 191 20.73 6.49 8.32
N GLY A 192 21.20 7.72 8.09
CA GLY A 192 22.53 8.04 7.61
C GLY A 192 22.68 8.01 6.09
N LEU A 193 21.60 7.70 5.37
CA LEU A 193 21.55 7.71 3.91
C LEU A 193 21.16 9.09 3.40
N ASP A 194 21.67 9.46 2.23
CA ASP A 194 21.12 10.60 1.51
C ASP A 194 19.71 10.29 0.97
N ALA A 195 19.00 11.33 0.49
CA ALA A 195 17.64 11.20 -0.01
C ALA A 195 17.51 10.16 -1.13
N ARG A 196 18.49 10.12 -2.03
CA ARG A 196 18.49 9.27 -3.23
C ARG A 196 18.79 7.83 -2.86
N GLU A 197 19.77 7.60 -2.00
CA GLU A 197 20.12 6.30 -1.42
C GLU A 197 18.95 5.71 -0.62
N ALA A 198 18.33 6.52 0.23
CA ALA A 198 17.15 6.10 1.00
C ALA A 198 15.98 5.73 0.08
N ARG A 199 15.77 6.46 -1.02
CA ARG A 199 14.76 6.12 -2.03
C ARG A 199 15.10 4.82 -2.76
N LEU A 200 16.36 4.56 -3.10
CA LEU A 200 16.78 3.27 -3.67
C LEU A 200 16.48 2.11 -2.72
N GLU A 201 16.86 2.23 -1.44
CA GLU A 201 16.58 1.19 -0.44
C GLU A 201 15.08 0.98 -0.21
N LEU A 202 14.30 2.06 -0.21
CA LEU A 202 12.85 1.99 -0.21
C LEU A 202 12.30 1.24 -1.43
N LEU A 203 12.79 1.53 -2.64
CA LEU A 203 12.36 0.79 -3.83
C LEU A 203 12.76 -0.69 -3.74
N ARG A 204 13.97 -1.00 -3.27
CA ARG A 204 14.40 -2.39 -3.02
C ARG A 204 13.46 -3.10 -2.04
N LEU A 205 13.07 -2.44 -0.95
CA LEU A 205 12.08 -2.95 -0.01
C LEU A 205 10.73 -3.21 -0.70
N LEU A 206 10.24 -2.28 -1.51
CA LEU A 206 8.95 -2.43 -2.19
C LEU A 206 8.97 -3.56 -3.23
N PHE A 207 10.00 -3.65 -4.06
CA PHE A 207 10.13 -4.75 -5.01
C PHE A 207 10.31 -6.09 -4.28
N ARG A 208 11.05 -6.14 -3.16
CA ARG A 208 11.10 -7.34 -2.32
C ARG A 208 9.71 -7.76 -1.80
N ASN A 209 8.79 -6.82 -1.61
CA ASN A 209 7.47 -7.07 -1.03
C ASN A 209 6.35 -7.31 -2.04
N PHE A 210 6.39 -6.67 -3.21
CA PHE A 210 5.35 -6.79 -4.23
C PHE A 210 5.85 -7.50 -5.50
N GLY A 211 7.16 -7.60 -5.67
CA GLY A 211 7.78 -8.32 -6.78
C GLY A 211 7.79 -7.54 -8.09
N THR A 212 6.66 -6.94 -8.49
CA THR A 212 6.48 -6.24 -9.76
C THR A 212 5.76 -4.91 -9.60
N PHE A 213 6.07 -3.94 -10.46
CA PHE A 213 5.41 -2.64 -10.55
C PHE A 213 5.53 -2.07 -11.96
N THR A 214 4.53 -1.31 -12.41
CA THR A 214 4.72 -0.27 -13.43
C THR A 214 5.20 1.02 -12.77
N ALA A 215 5.80 1.95 -13.53
CA ALA A 215 6.24 3.23 -12.97
C ALA A 215 5.04 4.06 -12.46
N GLU A 216 3.92 4.00 -13.17
CA GLU A 216 2.68 4.68 -12.83
C GLU A 216 2.03 4.09 -11.58
N ASN A 217 1.96 2.75 -11.47
CA ASN A 217 1.45 2.07 -10.28
C ASN A 217 2.33 2.37 -9.06
N LEU A 218 3.66 2.34 -9.21
CA LEU A 218 4.60 2.66 -8.14
C LEU A 218 4.49 4.14 -7.71
N SER A 219 4.43 5.08 -8.65
CA SER A 219 4.22 6.50 -8.34
C SER A 219 2.94 6.73 -7.54
N ARG A 220 1.84 6.07 -7.96
CA ARG A 220 0.56 6.13 -7.24
C ARG A 220 0.65 5.49 -5.86
N TYR A 221 1.31 4.35 -5.75
CA TYR A 221 1.57 3.68 -4.47
C TYR A 221 2.32 4.62 -3.52
N LEU A 222 3.38 5.27 -3.99
CA LEU A 222 4.15 6.28 -3.23
C LEU A 222 3.39 7.60 -3.07
N ARG A 223 2.15 7.73 -3.56
CA ARG A 223 1.33 8.95 -3.54
C ARG A 223 2.03 10.18 -4.12
N GLY A 224 2.90 9.99 -5.10
CA GLY A 224 3.63 11.07 -5.75
C GLY A 224 4.76 11.70 -4.92
N GLU A 225 5.20 11.07 -3.82
CA GLU A 225 6.34 11.56 -3.01
C GLU A 225 7.65 11.65 -3.82
N VAL A 226 7.81 10.83 -4.85
CA VAL A 226 8.98 10.83 -5.74
C VAL A 226 8.55 11.31 -7.14
N PRO A 227 9.14 12.40 -7.67
CA PRO A 227 8.84 12.88 -9.01
C PRO A 227 9.08 11.81 -10.08
N MET A 228 8.21 11.70 -11.07
CA MET A 228 8.27 10.63 -12.09
C MET A 228 9.63 10.55 -12.83
N ARG A 229 10.25 11.70 -13.10
CA ARG A 229 11.59 11.76 -13.71
C ARG A 229 12.64 11.07 -12.85
N GLU A 230 12.63 11.36 -11.55
CA GLU A 230 13.54 10.74 -10.60
C GLU A 230 13.21 9.27 -10.42
N LEU A 231 11.93 8.91 -10.25
CA LEU A 231 11.50 7.53 -10.11
C LEU A 231 11.98 6.65 -11.27
N ARG A 232 11.84 7.12 -12.51
CA ARG A 232 12.36 6.43 -13.70
C ARG A 232 13.88 6.29 -13.70
N SER A 233 14.61 7.30 -13.20
CA SER A 233 16.07 7.21 -13.04
C SER A 233 16.47 6.17 -11.99
N LEU A 234 15.78 6.11 -10.85
CA LEU A 234 16.04 5.10 -9.81
C LEU A 234 15.74 3.68 -10.32
N LEU A 235 14.63 3.50 -11.04
CA LEU A 235 14.28 2.23 -11.68
C LEU A 235 15.32 1.82 -12.73
N ALA A 236 15.85 2.76 -13.51
CA ALA A 236 16.91 2.50 -14.47
C ALA A 236 18.19 2.02 -13.77
N GLN A 237 18.63 2.71 -12.73
CA GLN A 237 19.79 2.29 -11.94
C GLN A 237 19.60 0.89 -11.35
N LEU A 238 18.45 0.61 -10.73
CA LEU A 238 18.18 -0.73 -10.19
C LEU A 238 18.13 -1.82 -11.28
N THR A 239 17.82 -1.44 -12.52
CA THR A 239 17.89 -2.36 -13.67
C THR A 239 19.35 -2.59 -14.10
N GLU A 240 20.16 -1.53 -14.16
CA GLU A 240 21.58 -1.58 -14.53
C GLU A 240 22.41 -2.39 -13.53
N GLU A 241 22.11 -2.25 -12.23
CA GLU A 241 22.70 -3.04 -11.15
C GLU A 241 22.26 -4.52 -11.17
N GLY A 242 21.30 -4.88 -12.02
CA GLY A 242 20.77 -6.23 -12.12
C GLY A 242 19.83 -6.64 -10.98
N PHE A 243 19.38 -5.70 -10.14
CA PHE A 243 18.36 -5.96 -9.13
C PHE A 243 16.97 -6.16 -9.75
N LEU A 244 16.64 -5.32 -10.74
CA LEU A 244 15.39 -5.39 -11.50
C LEU A 244 15.62 -5.86 -12.94
N ALA A 245 14.59 -6.46 -13.50
CA ALA A 245 14.44 -6.61 -14.94
C ALA A 245 13.22 -5.81 -15.40
N LYS A 246 13.29 -5.25 -16.61
CA LYS A 246 12.19 -4.48 -17.21
C LYS A 246 11.66 -5.17 -18.46
N GLY A 247 10.36 -5.07 -18.72
CA GLY A 247 9.74 -5.65 -19.92
C GLY A 247 8.25 -5.36 -20.02
N PHE A 248 7.63 -5.78 -21.12
CA PHE A 248 6.18 -5.81 -21.26
C PHE A 248 5.71 -7.14 -20.68
N LEU A 249 5.48 -7.19 -19.38
CA LEU A 249 5.27 -8.45 -18.66
C LEU A 249 3.82 -8.91 -18.65
N GLU A 250 2.85 -8.03 -18.88
CA GLU A 250 1.43 -8.36 -18.86
C GLU A 250 0.91 -8.50 -20.29
N ARG A 251 0.20 -9.60 -20.59
CA ARG A 251 -0.44 -9.80 -21.90
C ARG A 251 -1.53 -8.76 -22.16
N GLY A 252 -1.63 -8.32 -23.40
CA GLY A 252 -2.56 -7.25 -23.80
C GLY A 252 -2.26 -5.86 -23.21
N SER A 253 -1.16 -5.71 -22.46
CA SER A 253 -0.81 -4.47 -21.78
C SER A 253 0.40 -3.79 -22.41
N ASP A 254 0.27 -2.48 -22.55
CA ASP A 254 1.34 -1.61 -23.07
C ASP A 254 2.27 -1.09 -21.97
N ALA A 255 1.99 -1.43 -20.72
CA ALA A 255 2.75 -0.90 -19.61
C ALA A 255 4.09 -1.63 -19.47
N VAL A 256 5.18 -0.86 -19.39
CA VAL A 256 6.47 -1.39 -18.98
C VAL A 256 6.40 -1.71 -17.49
N HIS A 257 6.69 -2.95 -17.17
CA HIS A 257 6.81 -3.45 -15.81
C HIS A 257 8.28 -3.60 -15.47
N TRP A 258 8.58 -3.36 -14.19
CA TRP A 258 9.80 -3.80 -13.54
C TRP A 258 9.45 -4.94 -12.63
N ALA A 259 10.27 -5.98 -12.61
CA ALA A 259 10.15 -7.11 -11.70
C ALA A 259 11.51 -7.43 -11.07
N LEU A 260 11.50 -8.07 -9.90
CA LEU A 260 12.71 -8.65 -9.33
C LEU A 260 13.34 -9.62 -10.31
N LYS A 261 14.61 -9.37 -10.65
CA LYS A 261 15.32 -10.21 -11.63
C LYS A 261 15.44 -11.66 -11.18
N GLU A 262 15.68 -11.87 -9.88
CA GLU A 262 15.80 -13.20 -9.27
C GLU A 262 14.53 -14.05 -9.37
N ASP A 263 13.36 -13.43 -9.54
CA ASP A 263 12.07 -14.10 -9.47
C ASP A 263 11.44 -14.36 -10.86
N LEU A 264 12.05 -13.92 -11.96
CA LEU A 264 11.45 -13.99 -13.31
C LEU A 264 10.97 -15.39 -13.69
N ASP A 265 11.78 -16.41 -13.41
CA ASP A 265 11.43 -17.81 -13.72
C ASP A 265 10.31 -18.35 -12.80
N GLY A 266 10.06 -17.70 -11.66
CA GLY A 266 9.06 -18.09 -10.67
C GLY A 266 7.74 -17.33 -10.73
N ILE A 267 7.57 -16.35 -11.63
CA ILE A 267 6.34 -15.53 -11.69
C ILE A 267 5.10 -16.40 -11.96
N GLY A 268 5.14 -17.27 -12.97
CA GLY A 268 4.02 -18.16 -13.37
C GLY A 268 3.75 -19.33 -12.41
N ARG A 269 4.41 -19.39 -11.25
CA ARG A 269 4.20 -20.46 -10.27
C ARG A 269 2.79 -20.42 -9.70
N LYS A 270 2.10 -21.57 -9.75
CA LYS A 270 0.73 -21.77 -9.24
C LYS A 270 0.74 -22.15 -7.77
N ASP A 271 0.87 -21.17 -6.88
CA ASP A 271 0.62 -21.38 -5.45
C ASP A 271 -0.84 -21.64 -5.17
N ALA A 272 -1.16 -22.43 -4.14
CA ALA A 272 -2.54 -22.69 -3.74
C ALA A 272 -3.28 -21.41 -3.36
N ASP A 273 -4.57 -21.36 -3.68
CA ASP A 273 -5.42 -20.24 -3.33
C ASP A 273 -5.67 -20.17 -1.82
N ARG A 274 -5.85 -18.94 -1.36
CA ARG A 274 -6.32 -18.63 -0.02
C ARG A 274 -7.45 -17.64 -0.13
N GLU A 275 -8.46 -17.82 0.69
CA GLU A 275 -9.53 -16.86 0.87
C GLU A 275 -9.14 -15.82 1.92
N LEU A 276 -9.29 -14.55 1.60
CA LEU A 276 -9.03 -13.45 2.54
C LEU A 276 -9.79 -12.19 2.16
N VAL A 277 -9.85 -11.26 3.14
CA VAL A 277 -10.23 -9.89 2.89
C VAL A 277 -8.97 -9.02 2.81
N LEU A 278 -8.77 -8.34 1.68
CA LEU A 278 -7.87 -7.21 1.60
C LEU A 278 -8.58 -5.97 2.11
N TYR A 279 -8.31 -5.61 3.35
CA TYR A 279 -8.98 -4.50 4.01
C TYR A 279 -8.57 -3.14 3.41
N GLN A 280 -9.49 -2.19 3.39
CA GLN A 280 -9.29 -0.84 2.82
C GLN A 280 -8.10 -0.06 3.42
N PHE A 281 -7.66 -0.43 4.63
CA PHE A 281 -6.47 0.10 5.27
C PHE A 281 -5.30 -0.89 5.25
N ASP A 282 -5.14 -1.64 4.15
CA ASP A 282 -3.94 -2.41 3.83
C ASP A 282 -3.04 -1.60 2.86
N ASN A 283 -1.75 -1.95 2.77
CA ASN A 283 -0.86 -1.37 1.76
C ASN A 283 -1.15 -1.92 0.36
N MET A 284 -1.60 -3.17 0.27
CA MET A 284 -2.01 -3.80 -0.99
C MET A 284 -3.20 -3.06 -1.64
N ALA A 285 -4.01 -2.34 -0.86
CA ALA A 285 -5.08 -1.51 -1.40
C ALA A 285 -4.56 -0.35 -2.28
N HIS A 286 -3.33 0.12 -2.05
CA HIS A 286 -2.70 1.11 -2.92
C HIS A 286 -2.16 0.49 -4.21
N TYR A 287 -1.66 -0.75 -4.12
CA TYR A 287 -1.22 -1.52 -5.27
C TYR A 287 -2.40 -1.84 -6.20
N LEU A 288 -3.54 -2.24 -5.62
CA LEU A 288 -4.79 -2.59 -6.30
C LEU A 288 -5.79 -1.44 -6.40
N TYR A 289 -5.28 -0.21 -6.55
CA TYR A 289 -6.13 0.98 -6.52
C TYR A 289 -7.18 0.99 -7.63
N ASP A 290 -6.81 0.60 -8.84
CA ASP A 290 -7.71 0.65 -10.00
C ASP A 290 -8.83 -0.39 -9.85
N GLU A 291 -8.50 -1.59 -9.37
CA GLU A 291 -9.44 -2.68 -9.09
C GLU A 291 -10.42 -2.31 -7.98
N ILE A 292 -9.92 -1.69 -6.90
CA ILE A 292 -10.77 -1.21 -5.80
C ILE A 292 -11.70 -0.13 -6.30
N ARG A 293 -11.21 0.83 -7.09
CA ARG A 293 -12.04 1.90 -7.63
C ARG A 293 -13.11 1.35 -8.56
N GLU A 294 -12.76 0.42 -9.46
CA GLU A 294 -13.68 -0.20 -10.41
C GLU A 294 -14.77 -1.02 -9.70
N ARG A 295 -14.38 -1.87 -8.74
CA ARG A 295 -15.31 -2.78 -8.06
C ARG A 295 -16.11 -2.10 -6.95
N CYS A 296 -15.48 -1.29 -6.12
CA CYS A 296 -16.11 -0.67 -4.95
C CYS A 296 -16.69 0.73 -5.21
N GLY A 297 -16.42 1.34 -6.37
CA GLY A 297 -16.79 2.73 -6.66
C GLY A 297 -16.04 3.77 -5.81
N GLY A 298 -14.94 3.39 -5.16
CA GLY A 298 -14.19 4.25 -4.24
C GLY A 298 -13.34 3.45 -3.24
N MET A 299 -13.01 4.04 -2.10
CA MET A 299 -12.29 3.33 -1.03
C MET A 299 -13.13 2.16 -0.51
N GLY A 300 -12.59 0.95 -0.61
CA GLY A 300 -13.26 -0.28 -0.19
C GLY A 300 -12.28 -1.41 0.08
N SER A 301 -12.83 -2.53 0.52
CA SER A 301 -12.10 -3.77 0.79
C SER A 301 -12.45 -4.80 -0.27
N LEU A 302 -11.48 -5.60 -0.70
CA LEU A 302 -11.70 -6.70 -1.65
C LEU A 302 -11.83 -8.02 -0.88
N VAL A 303 -12.73 -8.87 -1.35
CA VAL A 303 -12.84 -10.27 -0.92
C VAL A 303 -12.23 -11.12 -2.01
N MET A 304 -11.19 -11.88 -1.67
CA MET A 304 -10.35 -12.56 -2.65
C MET A 304 -10.26 -14.05 -2.39
N ARG A 305 -10.14 -14.82 -3.47
CA ARG A 305 -9.70 -16.22 -3.49
C ARG A 305 -8.49 -16.30 -4.42
N GLY A 306 -7.29 -16.42 -3.84
CA GLY A 306 -6.08 -16.24 -4.63
C GLY A 306 -6.07 -14.87 -5.31
N PRO A 307 -5.67 -14.76 -6.60
CA PRO A 307 -5.70 -13.52 -7.36
C PRO A 307 -7.13 -13.11 -7.79
N HIS A 308 -8.14 -13.97 -7.62
CA HIS A 308 -9.50 -13.68 -8.06
C HIS A 308 -10.27 -12.86 -7.03
N ILE A 309 -10.92 -11.79 -7.49
CA ILE A 309 -11.82 -10.97 -6.68
C ILE A 309 -13.21 -11.61 -6.73
N ILE A 310 -13.66 -12.18 -5.61
CA ILE A 310 -14.97 -12.86 -5.49
C ILE A 310 -16.06 -11.96 -4.88
N GLY A 311 -15.67 -10.80 -4.39
CA GLY A 311 -16.57 -9.79 -3.86
C GLY A 311 -15.81 -8.54 -3.42
N CYS A 312 -16.55 -7.53 -2.98
CA CYS A 312 -15.96 -6.33 -2.40
C CYS A 312 -16.97 -5.62 -1.50
N PHE A 313 -16.48 -4.80 -0.58
CA PHE A 313 -17.37 -4.00 0.25
C PHE A 313 -16.79 -2.67 0.72
N ARG A 314 -17.67 -1.70 0.93
CA ARG A 314 -17.34 -0.45 1.65
C ARG A 314 -17.69 -0.58 3.12
N SER A 315 -16.85 -0.03 3.98
CA SER A 315 -17.06 -0.11 5.43
C SER A 315 -16.67 1.16 6.17
N LYS A 316 -17.36 1.40 7.28
CA LYS A 316 -16.97 2.37 8.32
C LYS A 316 -16.62 1.61 9.58
N HIS A 317 -15.60 2.08 10.29
CA HIS A 317 -15.10 1.44 11.48
C HIS A 317 -15.16 2.40 12.66
N SER A 318 -15.69 1.94 13.79
CA SER A 318 -15.74 2.69 15.05
C SER A 318 -15.42 1.76 16.21
N GLY A 319 -14.24 1.90 16.81
CA GLY A 319 -13.84 1.04 17.94
C GLY A 319 -13.67 -0.42 17.52
N ARG A 320 -14.64 -1.29 17.87
CA ARG A 320 -14.70 -2.70 17.43
C ARG A 320 -15.88 -2.97 16.48
N ASP A 321 -16.68 -1.96 16.19
CA ASP A 321 -17.82 -2.06 15.31
C ASP A 321 -17.39 -1.78 13.86
N LEU A 322 -17.63 -2.76 12.98
CA LEU A 322 -17.52 -2.63 11.54
C LEU A 322 -18.92 -2.50 10.93
N THR A 323 -19.23 -1.34 10.38
CA THR A 323 -20.45 -1.13 9.60
C THR A 323 -20.18 -1.41 8.14
N ILE A 324 -20.79 -2.46 7.59
CA ILE A 324 -20.74 -2.79 6.16
C ILE A 324 -21.85 -2.02 5.45
N ILE A 325 -21.48 -1.27 4.43
CA ILE A 325 -22.40 -0.35 3.72
C ILE A 325 -22.94 -0.99 2.43
N ASP A 326 -22.09 -1.71 1.71
CA ASP A 326 -22.37 -2.12 0.34
C ASP A 326 -21.52 -3.35 0.02
N LEU A 327 -22.02 -4.53 0.37
CA LEU A 327 -21.32 -5.80 0.15
C LEU A 327 -21.79 -6.44 -1.16
N GLN A 328 -20.88 -6.49 -2.12
CA GLN A 328 -21.06 -7.16 -3.40
C GLN A 328 -20.38 -8.53 -3.37
N GLY A 329 -21.02 -9.53 -3.96
CA GLY A 329 -20.53 -10.90 -4.04
C GLY A 329 -21.55 -11.94 -3.57
N GLY A 330 -21.32 -13.19 -3.97
CA GLY A 330 -22.19 -14.32 -3.65
C GLY A 330 -22.06 -14.81 -2.20
N ARG A 331 -22.64 -15.98 -1.91
CA ARG A 331 -22.58 -16.61 -0.57
C ARG A 331 -21.14 -16.80 -0.09
N GLU A 332 -20.25 -17.22 -0.98
CA GLU A 332 -18.83 -17.45 -0.69
C GLU A 332 -18.15 -16.17 -0.16
N ALA A 333 -18.35 -15.02 -0.83
CA ALA A 333 -17.77 -13.77 -0.38
C ALA A 333 -18.26 -13.36 1.02
N LYS A 334 -19.56 -13.60 1.32
CA LYS A 334 -20.15 -13.32 2.64
C LYS A 334 -19.53 -14.18 3.73
N GLU A 335 -19.24 -15.45 3.44
CA GLU A 335 -18.60 -16.38 4.38
C GLU A 335 -17.17 -15.93 4.71
N VAL A 336 -16.39 -15.53 3.71
CA VAL A 336 -15.03 -14.99 3.91
C VAL A 336 -15.05 -13.73 4.76
N VAL A 337 -15.99 -12.81 4.53
CA VAL A 337 -16.13 -11.58 5.33
C VAL A 337 -16.51 -11.90 6.78
N LYS A 338 -17.41 -12.86 7.02
CA LYS A 338 -17.77 -13.30 8.37
C LYS A 338 -16.56 -13.87 9.12
N GLY A 339 -15.78 -14.73 8.44
CA GLY A 339 -14.54 -15.29 8.99
C GLY A 339 -13.54 -14.19 9.37
N PHE A 340 -13.31 -13.23 8.47
CA PHE A 340 -12.44 -12.09 8.69
C PHE A 340 -12.85 -11.24 9.91
N VAL A 341 -14.14 -10.92 10.04
CA VAL A 341 -14.65 -10.13 11.17
C VAL A 341 -14.49 -10.90 12.48
N SER A 342 -14.84 -12.19 12.49
CA SER A 342 -14.68 -13.06 13.66
C SER A 342 -13.23 -13.16 14.10
N GLU A 343 -12.29 -13.33 13.17
CA GLU A 343 -10.85 -13.41 13.43
C GLU A 343 -10.31 -12.15 14.13
N LEU A 344 -10.85 -10.98 13.78
CA LEU A 344 -10.46 -9.69 14.37
C LEU A 344 -11.20 -9.36 15.67
N GLY A 345 -12.17 -10.20 16.07
CA GLY A 345 -13.03 -9.94 17.22
C GLY A 345 -13.89 -8.68 17.04
N TRP A 346 -14.27 -8.36 15.80
CA TRP A 346 -15.13 -7.24 15.47
C TRP A 346 -16.61 -7.64 15.49
N THR A 347 -17.47 -6.64 15.67
CA THR A 347 -18.92 -6.77 15.57
C THR A 347 -19.40 -6.16 14.26
N VAL A 348 -20.23 -6.88 13.50
CA VAL A 348 -20.83 -6.36 12.27
C VAL A 348 -22.13 -5.64 12.61
N ARG A 349 -22.25 -4.40 12.13
CA ARG A 349 -23.56 -3.73 12.04
C ARG A 349 -23.91 -3.61 10.56
N GLU A 350 -24.99 -4.25 10.14
CA GLU A 350 -25.54 -3.99 8.81
C GLU A 350 -26.28 -2.67 8.86
N LYS A 351 -25.98 -1.76 7.92
CA LYS A 351 -26.84 -0.61 7.72
C LYS A 351 -28.06 -1.12 6.97
N THR A 352 -29.08 -1.60 7.69
CA THR A 352 -30.42 -1.67 7.11
C THR A 352 -30.71 -0.26 6.61
N SER A 353 -30.98 -0.11 5.32
CA SER A 353 -31.62 1.10 4.83
C SER A 353 -32.94 1.21 5.59
N LYS A 354 -32.95 1.94 6.70
CA LYS A 354 -34.17 2.56 7.17
C LYS A 354 -34.53 3.57 6.10
N GLU A 355 -35.27 3.14 5.08
CA GLU A 355 -36.37 3.98 4.61
C GLU A 355 -37.14 4.30 5.89
N ILE A 356 -37.05 5.56 6.32
CA ILE A 356 -37.88 6.06 7.40
C ILE A 356 -39.30 5.89 6.87
N PRO A 357 -40.13 5.02 7.46
CA PRO A 357 -41.48 4.82 6.95
C PRO A 357 -42.22 6.16 6.95
N ASP A 358 -43.03 6.45 5.94
CA ASP A 358 -43.72 7.74 5.82
C ASP A 358 -44.51 8.14 7.07
N TRP A 359 -44.92 7.17 7.90
CA TRP A 359 -45.56 7.44 9.19
C TRP A 359 -44.61 8.04 10.24
N GLU A 360 -43.32 7.69 10.27
CA GLU A 360 -42.31 8.32 11.14
C GLU A 360 -42.02 9.76 10.67
N ILE A 361 -42.08 10.02 9.35
CA ILE A 361 -41.95 11.38 8.78
C ILE A 361 -43.19 12.23 9.13
N GLN A 362 -44.39 11.66 9.03
CA GLN A 362 -45.63 12.33 9.39
C GLN A 362 -45.72 12.61 10.90
N GLU A 363 -45.25 11.70 11.77
CA GLU A 363 -45.21 11.92 13.22
C GLU A 363 -44.20 13.02 13.61
N PHE A 364 -43.07 13.10 12.91
CA PHE A 364 -42.07 14.15 13.09
C PHE A 364 -42.60 15.52 12.63
N LEU A 365 -43.25 15.59 11.46
CA LEU A 365 -43.87 16.82 10.95
C LEU A 365 -45.04 17.28 11.82
N GLY A 366 -45.87 16.36 12.33
CA GLY A 366 -46.96 16.66 13.25
C GLY A 366 -46.48 17.25 14.59
N LYS A 367 -45.34 16.79 15.11
CA LYS A 367 -44.73 17.33 16.34
C LYS A 367 -44.07 18.70 16.15
N VAL A 368 -43.59 19.02 14.95
CA VAL A 368 -42.97 20.32 14.64
C VAL A 368 -44.02 21.39 14.33
N MET A 369 -45.12 21.01 13.66
CA MET A 369 -46.20 21.94 13.27
C MET A 369 -47.24 22.16 14.40
N GLY A 370 -47.30 21.30 15.42
CA GLY A 370 -48.22 21.44 16.56
C GLY A 370 -47.73 22.36 17.68
N ARG A 371 -46.67 23.14 17.46
CA ARG A 371 -46.11 24.11 18.42
C ARG A 371 -46.14 25.54 17.86
N GLU A 372 -47.21 25.91 17.19
CA GLU A 372 -47.62 27.31 17.06
C GLU A 372 -49.13 27.37 17.34
N GLY A 373 -49.45 27.57 18.61
CA GLY A 373 -50.78 27.79 19.15
C GLY A 373 -50.68 28.63 20.40
#